data_AF-A0A4V0Z461-F1
#
_entry.id   AF-A0A4V0Z461-F1
#
_cell.length_a   1.000
_cell.length_b   1.000
_cell.length_c   1.000
_cell.angle_alpha   90.00
_cell.angle_beta   90.00
_cell.angle_gamma   90.00
#
_symmetry.space_group_name_H-M   'P 1'
#
loop_
_entity.id
_entity.type
_entity.pdbx_description
1 polymer ?
#
loop_
_entity_poly.entity_id
_entity_poly.type
_entity_poly.pdbx_seq_one_letter_code
_entity_poly.pdbx_strand_id
1 'polypeptide(L)'
;MQKQQAAILGGLVAGVVTTAFMVAGRKTGLLTKTLDRDAVDWIDRTTGSRDVIGDTGTSIVEFANHLGASAAFGAALPTLREWAPNLSPVALGTLYGTALYAVNIAGIAPVLGITQGELQAGPRKAGERWAVHVLQAVVTALVAERLERKAG
;
A
#
# COMPACT_ATOMS: atom_id res chain seq x y z
N MET A 1 -5.93 -24.19 1.05
CA MET A 1 -5.23 -23.18 1.89
C MET A 1 -6.28 -22.34 2.59
N GLN A 2 -6.06 -21.94 3.85
CA GLN A 2 -7.05 -21.13 4.57
C GLN A 2 -7.19 -19.74 3.92
N LYS A 3 -8.41 -19.20 3.83
CA LYS A 3 -8.71 -17.87 3.23
C LYS A 3 -7.80 -16.77 3.77
N GLN A 4 -7.58 -16.78 5.10
CA GLN A 4 -6.71 -15.83 5.78
C GLN A 4 -5.25 -15.90 5.29
N GLN A 5 -4.72 -17.11 5.14
CA GLN A 5 -3.36 -17.33 4.65
C GLN A 5 -3.22 -16.88 3.19
N ALA A 6 -4.21 -17.20 2.35
CA ALA A 6 -4.24 -16.75 0.96
C ALA A 6 -4.25 -15.22 0.85
N ALA A 7 -5.03 -14.56 1.70
CA ALA A 7 -5.18 -13.13 1.73
C ALA A 7 -3.90 -12.42 2.23
N ILE A 8 -3.27 -12.93 3.28
CA ILE A 8 -1.98 -12.42 3.78
C ILE A 8 -0.88 -12.60 2.73
N LEU A 9 -0.77 -13.78 2.11
CA LEU A 9 0.20 -14.02 1.02
C LEU A 9 -0.08 -13.12 -0.19
N GLY A 10 -1.36 -12.92 -0.54
CA GLY A 10 -1.76 -11.94 -1.56
C GLY A 10 -1.30 -10.53 -1.21
N GLY A 11 -1.43 -10.12 0.06
CA GLY A 11 -0.91 -8.86 0.58
C GLY A 11 0.61 -8.76 0.43
N LEU A 12 1.36 -9.78 0.84
CA LEU A 12 2.83 -9.79 0.72
C LEU A 12 3.29 -9.67 -0.73
N VAL A 13 2.70 -10.45 -1.65
CA VAL A 13 2.99 -10.37 -3.09
C VAL A 13 2.67 -8.98 -3.62
N ALA A 14 1.53 -8.41 -3.25
CA ALA A 14 1.17 -7.04 -3.63
C ALA A 14 2.14 -6.00 -3.10
N GLY A 15 2.65 -6.15 -1.86
CA GLY A 15 3.67 -5.27 -1.31
C GLY A 15 4.95 -5.26 -2.13
N VAL A 16 5.40 -6.43 -2.59
CA VAL A 16 6.57 -6.56 -3.48
C VAL A 16 6.30 -5.91 -4.84
N VAL A 17 5.17 -6.22 -5.47
CA VAL A 17 4.77 -5.66 -6.78
C VAL A 17 4.66 -4.14 -6.72
N THR A 18 4.02 -3.62 -5.69
CA THR A 18 3.80 -2.19 -5.50
C THR A 18 5.12 -1.46 -5.23
N THR A 19 6.01 -2.07 -4.44
CA THR A 19 7.37 -1.54 -4.24
C THR A 19 8.13 -1.46 -5.57
N ALA A 20 8.11 -2.53 -6.36
CA ALA A 20 8.74 -2.54 -7.67
C ALA A 20 8.16 -1.48 -8.62
N PHE A 21 6.83 -1.33 -8.63
CA PHE A 21 6.13 -0.29 -9.39
C PHE A 21 6.58 1.11 -8.98
N MET A 22 6.64 1.39 -7.67
CA MET A 22 7.10 2.68 -7.16
C MET A 22 8.56 2.96 -7.50
N VAL A 23 9.45 1.98 -7.33
CA VAL A 23 10.87 2.12 -7.69
C VAL A 23 11.05 2.40 -9.17
N ALA A 24 10.39 1.63 -10.04
CA ALA A 24 10.47 1.79 -11.48
C ALA A 24 9.87 3.13 -11.94
N GLY A 25 8.68 3.47 -11.45
CA GLY A 25 7.99 4.71 -11.79
C GLY A 25 8.79 5.96 -11.41
N ARG A 26 9.51 5.93 -10.28
CA ARG A 26 10.43 7.03 -9.91
C ARG A 26 11.64 7.09 -10.84
N LYS A 27 12.26 5.94 -11.15
CA LYS A 27 13.43 5.89 -12.05
C LYS A 27 13.13 6.41 -13.45
N THR A 28 11.90 6.24 -13.93
CA THR A 28 11.45 6.69 -15.25
C THR A 28 10.83 8.09 -15.25
N GLY A 29 10.68 8.73 -14.08
CA GLY A 29 10.02 10.04 -13.94
C GLY A 29 8.48 9.99 -14.05
N LEU A 30 7.89 8.80 -14.15
CA LEU A 30 6.43 8.60 -14.17
C LEU A 30 5.79 8.91 -12.82
N LEU A 31 6.49 8.62 -11.72
CA LEU A 31 6.05 8.93 -10.36
C LEU A 31 6.96 9.99 -9.73
N THR A 32 6.35 10.89 -8.98
CA THR A 32 7.06 11.83 -8.10
C THR A 32 7.53 11.12 -6.81
N LYS A 33 8.01 11.89 -5.83
CA LYS A 33 8.35 11.34 -4.51
C LYS A 33 7.12 10.63 -3.92
N THR A 34 7.33 9.37 -3.59
CA THR A 34 6.30 8.45 -3.11
C THR A 34 6.06 8.58 -1.61
N LEU A 35 4.89 8.11 -1.18
CA LEU A 35 4.42 8.25 0.19
C LEU A 35 5.24 7.45 1.22
N ASP A 36 5.74 6.28 0.84
CA ASP A 36 6.68 5.46 1.63
C ASP A 36 7.87 6.31 2.12
N ARG A 37 8.45 7.12 1.23
CA ARG A 37 9.53 8.06 1.59
C ARG A 37 9.06 9.23 2.45
N ASP A 38 7.86 9.76 2.20
CA ASP A 38 7.28 10.82 3.05
C ASP A 38 7.08 10.32 4.50
N ALA A 39 6.64 9.08 4.69
CA ALA A 39 6.47 8.44 5.99
C ALA A 39 7.82 8.18 6.67
N VAL A 40 8.81 7.69 5.93
CA VAL A 40 10.15 7.42 6.47
C VAL A 40 10.87 8.70 6.85
N ASP A 41 10.79 9.75 6.03
CA ASP A 41 11.34 11.04 6.38
C ASP A 41 10.62 11.64 7.60
N TRP A 42 9.33 11.36 7.79
CA TRP A 42 8.61 11.74 9.01
C TRP A 42 9.11 10.97 10.24
N ILE A 43 9.31 9.65 10.14
CA ILE A 43 9.91 8.83 11.21
C ILE A 43 11.27 9.41 11.56
N ASP A 44 12.10 9.63 10.56
CA ASP A 44 13.45 10.15 10.72
C ASP A 44 13.49 11.51 11.41
N ARG A 45 12.64 12.45 10.97
CA ARG A 45 12.49 13.76 11.64
C ARG A 45 12.03 13.64 13.09
N THR A 46 11.28 12.59 13.43
CA THR A 46 10.69 12.40 14.76
C THR A 46 11.62 11.63 15.69
N THR A 47 12.43 10.70 15.17
CA THR A 47 13.20 9.75 15.97
C THR A 47 14.72 9.83 15.76
N GLY A 48 15.20 10.59 14.78
CA GLY A 48 16.61 10.62 14.39
C GLY A 48 17.12 9.27 13.85
N SER A 49 16.24 8.47 13.22
CA SER A 49 16.56 7.08 12.88
C SER A 49 17.75 6.96 11.92
N ARG A 50 17.91 7.88 10.96
CA ARG A 50 18.93 7.81 9.92
C ARG A 50 20.34 7.96 10.49
N ASP A 51 20.51 8.68 11.58
CA ASP A 51 21.80 8.81 12.29
C ASP A 51 22.24 7.48 12.92
N VAL A 52 21.29 6.57 13.19
CA VAL A 52 21.54 5.28 13.83
C VAL A 52 21.68 4.15 12.81
N ILE A 53 20.81 4.10 11.80
CA ILE A 53 20.70 2.95 10.86
C ILE A 53 21.18 3.26 9.44
N GLY A 54 21.52 4.53 9.15
CA GLY A 54 21.93 4.99 7.82
C GLY A 54 20.84 4.87 6.76
N ASP A 55 21.15 5.30 5.53
CA ASP A 55 20.19 5.29 4.40
C ASP A 55 19.77 3.87 3.98
N THR A 56 20.69 2.90 4.07
CA THR A 56 20.39 1.49 3.78
C THR A 56 19.41 0.91 4.80
N GLY A 57 19.66 1.12 6.10
CA GLY A 57 18.75 0.68 7.15
C GLY A 57 17.39 1.35 7.05
N THR A 58 17.38 2.65 6.73
CA THR A 58 16.17 3.44 6.50
C THR A 58 15.33 2.86 5.35
N SER A 59 15.96 2.46 4.25
CA SER A 59 15.29 1.81 3.11
C SER A 59 14.75 0.41 3.45
N ILE A 60 15.43 -0.34 4.33
CA ILE A 60 14.95 -1.64 4.82
C ILE A 60 13.71 -1.46 5.70
N VAL A 61 13.70 -0.47 6.60
CA VAL A 61 12.55 -0.14 7.44
C VAL A 61 11.36 0.30 6.59
N GLU A 62 11.59 1.14 5.58
CA GLU A 62 10.59 1.54 4.60
C GLU A 62 9.91 0.33 3.95
N PHE A 63 10.73 -0.58 3.43
CA PHE A 63 10.25 -1.79 2.77
C PHE A 63 9.50 -2.71 3.74
N ALA A 64 10.04 -2.93 4.96
CA ALA A 64 9.40 -3.76 5.97
C ALA A 64 8.06 -3.19 6.43
N ASN A 65 7.97 -1.87 6.62
CA ASN A 65 6.73 -1.17 6.94
C ASN A 65 5.70 -1.35 5.81
N HIS A 66 6.11 -1.15 4.55
CA HIS A 66 5.22 -1.30 3.41
C HIS A 66 4.74 -2.76 3.24
N LEU A 67 5.62 -3.74 3.45
CA LEU A 67 5.30 -5.16 3.37
C LEU A 67 4.36 -5.59 4.52
N GLY A 68 4.63 -5.12 5.75
CA GLY A 68 3.78 -5.36 6.91
C GLY A 68 2.40 -4.74 6.75
N ALA A 69 2.32 -3.49 6.29
CA ALA A 69 1.06 -2.83 5.97
C ALA A 69 0.29 -3.59 4.88
N SER A 70 0.98 -4.04 3.82
CA SER A 70 0.35 -4.83 2.75
C SER A 70 -0.22 -6.16 3.25
N ALA A 71 0.50 -6.86 4.13
CA ALA A 71 0.01 -8.08 4.78
C ALA A 71 -1.21 -7.80 5.66
N ALA A 72 -1.18 -6.74 6.46
CA ALA A 72 -2.28 -6.33 7.33
C ALA A 72 -3.52 -5.93 6.52
N PHE A 73 -3.35 -5.18 5.43
CA PHE A 73 -4.47 -4.85 4.54
C PHE A 73 -5.02 -6.07 3.82
N GLY A 74 -4.15 -7.01 3.43
CA GLY A 74 -4.56 -8.30 2.88
C GLY A 74 -5.39 -9.11 3.87
N ALA A 75 -5.04 -9.09 5.16
CA ALA A 75 -5.78 -9.80 6.21
C ALA A 75 -7.26 -9.37 6.35
N ALA A 76 -7.64 -8.17 5.88
CA ALA A 76 -9.03 -7.70 5.89
C ALA A 76 -9.87 -8.24 4.72
N LEU A 77 -9.23 -8.78 3.66
CA LEU A 77 -9.89 -9.18 2.43
C LEU A 77 -10.97 -10.26 2.62
N PRO A 78 -10.80 -11.30 3.48
CA PRO A 78 -11.85 -12.30 3.69
C PRO A 78 -13.15 -11.68 4.22
N THR A 79 -13.06 -10.80 5.21
CA THR A 79 -14.22 -10.07 5.77
C THR A 79 -14.89 -9.19 4.71
N LEU A 80 -14.09 -8.48 3.89
CA LEU A 80 -14.63 -7.65 2.82
C LEU A 80 -15.39 -8.47 1.76
N ARG A 81 -14.91 -9.68 1.45
CA ARG A 81 -15.61 -10.62 0.55
C ARG A 81 -16.91 -11.14 1.14
N GLU A 82 -16.98 -11.32 2.46
CA GLU A 82 -18.22 -11.72 3.13
C GLU A 82 -19.27 -10.61 3.09
N TRP A 83 -18.85 -9.34 3.21
CA TRP A 83 -19.76 -8.19 3.12
C TRP A 83 -20.19 -7.85 1.69
N ALA A 84 -19.34 -8.15 0.69
CA ALA A 84 -19.61 -7.85 -0.71
C ALA A 84 -19.37 -9.08 -1.62
N PRO A 85 -20.13 -10.17 -1.44
CA PRO A 85 -19.85 -11.46 -2.10
C PRO A 85 -20.04 -11.43 -3.63
N ASN A 86 -20.78 -10.45 -4.13
CA ASN A 86 -21.08 -10.32 -5.56
C ASN A 86 -20.04 -9.49 -6.33
N LEU A 87 -19.07 -8.89 -5.65
CA LEU A 87 -18.02 -8.11 -6.31
C LEU A 87 -16.93 -9.00 -6.86
N SER A 88 -16.49 -8.70 -8.09
CA SER A 88 -15.27 -9.30 -8.63
C SER A 88 -14.05 -8.87 -7.79
N PRO A 89 -12.96 -9.65 -7.78
CA PRO A 89 -11.73 -9.28 -7.06
C PRO A 89 -11.20 -7.90 -7.46
N VAL A 90 -11.33 -7.54 -8.74
CA VAL A 90 -10.92 -6.23 -9.25
C VAL A 90 -11.80 -5.13 -8.70
N ALA A 91 -13.12 -5.31 -8.70
CA ALA A 91 -14.05 -4.32 -8.15
C ALA A 91 -13.85 -4.14 -6.64
N LEU A 92 -13.73 -5.25 -5.90
CA LEU A 92 -13.47 -5.24 -4.47
C LEU A 92 -12.13 -4.58 -4.15
N GLY A 93 -11.06 -4.95 -4.86
CA GLY A 93 -9.73 -4.34 -4.70
C GLY A 93 -9.72 -2.86 -5.04
N THR A 94 -10.44 -2.42 -6.07
CA THR A 94 -10.53 -1.01 -6.46
C THR A 94 -11.23 -0.17 -5.40
N LEU A 95 -12.38 -0.64 -4.90
CA LEU A 95 -13.11 0.04 -3.84
C LEU A 95 -12.32 0.07 -2.54
N TYR A 96 -11.72 -1.06 -2.16
CA TYR A 96 -10.92 -1.16 -0.95
C TYR A 96 -9.65 -0.29 -1.02
N GLY A 97 -8.91 -0.34 -2.12
CA GLY A 97 -7.74 0.52 -2.34
C GLY A 97 -8.09 2.00 -2.34
N THR A 98 -9.23 2.38 -2.94
CA THR A 98 -9.74 3.75 -2.90
C THR A 98 -10.09 4.17 -1.48
N ALA A 99 -10.74 3.31 -0.69
CA ALA A 99 -11.04 3.58 0.71
C ALA A 99 -9.76 3.72 1.55
N LEU A 100 -8.76 2.85 1.35
CA LEU A 100 -7.46 2.95 2.01
C LEU A 100 -6.77 4.28 1.67
N TYR A 101 -6.77 4.69 0.40
CA TYR A 101 -6.26 6.00 -0.01
C TYR A 101 -7.00 7.14 0.69
N ALA A 102 -8.33 7.15 0.63
CA ALA A 102 -9.15 8.22 1.19
C ALA A 102 -8.95 8.36 2.71
N VAL A 103 -8.95 7.25 3.44
CA VAL A 103 -8.83 7.26 4.91
C VAL A 103 -7.39 7.53 5.31
N ASN A 104 -6.43 6.71 4.85
CA ASN A 104 -5.07 6.77 5.38
C ASN A 104 -4.31 7.98 4.81
N ILE A 105 -4.50 8.31 3.53
CA ILE A 105 -3.63 9.25 2.82
C ILE A 105 -4.27 10.62 2.70
N ALA A 106 -5.51 10.69 2.25
CA ALA A 106 -6.21 11.96 2.16
C ALA A 106 -6.69 12.46 3.54
N GLY A 107 -7.01 11.54 4.46
CA GLY A 107 -7.52 11.85 5.80
C GLY A 107 -6.45 11.91 6.89
N ILE A 108 -5.83 10.77 7.22
CA ILE A 108 -4.99 10.63 8.43
C ILE A 108 -3.58 11.22 8.23
N ALA A 109 -2.91 10.91 7.12
CA ALA A 109 -1.52 11.31 6.90
C ALA A 109 -1.27 12.84 6.99
N PRO A 110 -2.17 13.72 6.51
CA PRO A 110 -2.01 15.17 6.67
C PRO A 110 -2.16 15.63 8.12
N VAL A 111 -3.11 15.04 8.86
CA VAL A 111 -3.34 15.35 10.28
C VAL A 111 -2.11 15.01 11.13
N LEU A 112 -1.39 13.93 10.77
CA LEU A 112 -0.15 13.53 11.43
C LEU A 112 1.10 14.30 10.94
N GLY A 113 0.94 15.22 9.99
CA GLY A 113 2.07 15.96 9.39
C GLY A 113 2.99 15.08 8.53
N ILE A 114 2.53 13.91 8.10
CA ILE A 114 3.26 13.02 7.19
C ILE A 114 3.23 13.59 5.77
N THR A 115 2.09 14.18 5.37
CA THR A 115 1.94 14.85 4.07
C THR A 115 1.35 16.25 4.20
N GLN A 116 1.50 17.08 3.17
CA GLN A 116 0.87 18.40 3.08
C GLN A 116 -0.65 18.38 2.77
N GLY A 117 -1.25 17.19 2.62
CA GLY A 117 -2.63 17.05 2.14
C GLY A 117 -2.76 17.08 0.62
N GLU A 118 -3.82 16.47 0.12
CA GLU A 118 -4.02 16.20 -1.32
C GLU A 118 -4.32 17.48 -2.13
N LEU A 119 -5.03 18.43 -1.53
CA LEU A 119 -5.32 19.73 -2.17
C LEU A 119 -4.03 20.50 -2.47
N GLN A 120 -3.10 20.56 -1.50
CA GLN A 120 -1.81 21.23 -1.68
C GLN A 120 -0.83 20.42 -2.52
N ALA A 121 -0.95 19.09 -2.51
CA ALA A 121 -0.14 18.20 -3.36
C ALA A 121 -0.51 18.31 -4.85
N GLY A 122 -1.73 18.72 -5.16
CA GLY A 122 -2.25 18.85 -6.51
C GLY A 122 -2.67 17.50 -7.13
N PRO A 123 -3.43 17.55 -8.25
CA PRO A 123 -4.11 16.38 -8.79
C PRO A 123 -3.16 15.28 -9.27
N ARG A 124 -1.95 15.64 -9.72
CA ARG A 124 -0.95 14.66 -10.15
C ARG A 124 -0.51 13.77 -8.99
N LYS A 125 -0.01 14.37 -7.90
CA LYS A 125 0.49 13.60 -6.74
C LYS A 125 -0.65 12.83 -6.07
N ALA A 126 -1.86 13.39 -6.08
CA ALA A 126 -3.05 12.69 -5.61
C ALA A 126 -3.39 11.46 -6.43
N GLY A 127 -3.38 11.59 -7.76
CA GLY A 127 -3.57 10.48 -8.68
C GLY A 127 -2.51 9.39 -8.53
N GLU A 128 -1.24 9.76 -8.36
CA GLU A 128 -0.14 8.82 -8.12
C GLU A 128 -0.35 8.02 -6.83
N ARG A 129 -0.70 8.69 -5.73
CA ARG A 129 -0.97 8.05 -4.43
C ARG A 129 -2.18 7.13 -4.49
N TRP A 130 -3.27 7.58 -5.09
CA TRP A 130 -4.48 6.78 -5.28
C TRP A 130 -4.21 5.53 -6.13
N ALA A 131 -3.51 5.69 -7.26
CA ALA A 131 -3.20 4.60 -8.17
C ALA A 131 -2.37 3.49 -7.50
N VAL A 132 -1.40 3.86 -6.66
CA VAL A 132 -0.59 2.90 -5.88
C VAL A 132 -1.46 2.07 -4.94
N HIS A 133 -2.41 2.69 -4.24
CA HIS A 133 -3.30 1.97 -3.30
C HIS A 133 -4.28 1.05 -4.02
N VAL A 134 -4.85 1.52 -5.14
CA VAL A 134 -5.71 0.69 -5.99
C VAL A 134 -4.93 -0.49 -6.57
N LEU A 135 -3.74 -0.26 -7.11
CA LEU A 135 -2.88 -1.31 -7.62
C LEU A 135 -2.59 -2.37 -6.55
N GLN A 136 -2.16 -1.94 -5.37
CA GLN A 136 -1.87 -2.84 -4.25
C GLN A 136 -3.08 -3.70 -3.91
N ALA A 137 -4.24 -3.08 -3.67
CA ALA A 137 -5.45 -3.80 -3.26
C ALA A 137 -6.00 -4.74 -4.34
N VAL A 138 -5.94 -4.35 -5.63
CA VAL A 138 -6.34 -5.21 -6.75
C VAL A 138 -5.39 -6.41 -6.87
N VAL A 139 -4.07 -6.21 -6.81
CA VAL A 139 -3.10 -7.30 -6.86
C VAL A 139 -3.30 -8.24 -5.68
N THR A 140 -3.53 -7.71 -4.47
CA THR A 140 -3.85 -8.53 -3.28
C THR A 140 -5.08 -9.40 -3.54
N ALA A 141 -6.17 -8.81 -4.04
CA ALA A 141 -7.42 -9.53 -4.27
C ALA A 141 -7.28 -10.63 -5.34
N LEU A 142 -6.59 -10.35 -6.44
CA LEU A 142 -6.35 -11.30 -7.53
C LEU A 142 -5.45 -12.47 -7.08
N VAL A 143 -4.35 -12.17 -6.38
CA VAL A 143 -3.43 -13.21 -5.91
C VAL A 143 -4.11 -14.08 -4.85
N ALA A 144 -4.83 -13.48 -3.91
CA ALA A 144 -5.56 -14.23 -2.88
C ALA A 144 -6.59 -15.17 -3.51
N GLU A 145 -7.38 -14.70 -4.48
CA GLU A 145 -8.34 -15.56 -5.20
C GLU A 145 -7.64 -16.70 -5.95
N ARG A 146 -6.54 -16.39 -6.66
CA ARG A 146 -5.79 -17.41 -7.41
C ARG A 146 -5.24 -18.49 -6.49
N LEU A 147 -4.77 -18.11 -5.32
CA LEU A 147 -4.21 -19.01 -4.32
C LEU A 147 -5.28 -19.88 -3.65
N GLU A 148 -6.47 -19.32 -3.38
CA GLU A 148 -7.61 -20.09 -2.86
C GLU A 148 -8.07 -21.14 -3.88
N ARG A 149 -8.25 -20.74 -5.15
CA ARG A 149 -8.70 -21.64 -6.23
C ARG A 149 -7.73 -22.77 -6.53
N LYS A 150 -6.43 -22.60 -6.27
CA LYS A 150 -5.42 -23.67 -6.47
C LYS A 150 -5.40 -24.69 -5.33
N ALA A 151 -5.98 -24.34 -4.20
CA ALA A 151 -5.82 -25.08 -2.96
C ALA A 151 -7.13 -25.71 -2.45
N GLY A 152 -8.19 -25.66 -3.27
CA GLY A 152 -9.40 -26.47 -3.18
C GLY A 152 -9.56 -27.26 -4.47
#